data_AF-A0A2E9P572-F1
#
_entry.id   AF-A0A2E9P572-F1
#
_cell.length_a   1.000
_cell.length_b   1.000
_cell.length_c   1.000
_cell.angle_alpha   90.00
_cell.angle_beta   90.00
_cell.angle_gamma   90.00
#
_symmetry.space_group_name_H-M   'P 1'
#
loop_
_entity.id
_entity.type
_entity.pdbx_description
1 polymer ?
#
loop_
_entity_poly.entity_id
_entity_poly.type
_entity_poly.pdbx_seq_one_letter_code
_entity_poly.pdbx_strand_id
1 'polypeptide(L)'
;MIGRGEPENTIFVGRRSTGELWTQELHEKYPDRDWILGRILWLCGNERGVNRGGRVDSQRRYIYLHGAPPVEPMGVPMSHGCIRLRPTDVCELADQMTPGTLVSISES
;
A
#
# COMPACT_ATOMS: atom_id res chain seq x y z
N MET A 1 5.65 0.27 -8.92
CA MET A 1 4.31 0.90 -8.85
C MET A 1 3.34 -0.02 -9.57
N ILE A 2 2.18 -0.29 -8.96
CA ILE A 2 1.19 -1.24 -9.47
C ILE A 2 -0.20 -0.60 -9.38
N GLY A 3 -1.04 -0.88 -10.38
CA GLY A 3 -2.45 -0.47 -10.39
C GLY A 3 -2.74 0.86 -11.07
N ARG A 4 -1.78 1.51 -11.75
CA ARG A 4 -2.08 2.75 -12.50
C ARG A 4 -3.17 2.51 -13.55
N GLY A 5 -4.11 3.45 -13.65
CA GLY A 5 -5.24 3.38 -14.57
C GLY A 5 -6.42 2.55 -14.06
N GLU A 6 -6.26 1.79 -12.98
CA GLU A 6 -7.35 1.06 -12.34
C GLU A 6 -8.21 2.03 -11.49
N PRO A 7 -9.50 1.73 -11.26
CA PRO A 7 -10.33 2.45 -10.30
C PRO A 7 -9.69 2.51 -8.90
N GLU A 8 -9.93 3.58 -8.15
CA GLU A 8 -9.32 3.79 -6.83
C GLU A 8 -9.71 2.74 -5.79
N ASN A 9 -10.89 2.15 -5.92
CA ASN A 9 -11.37 1.09 -5.03
C ASN A 9 -11.02 -0.32 -5.53
N THR A 10 -10.18 -0.44 -6.56
CA THR A 10 -9.70 -1.75 -7.05
C THR A 10 -9.02 -2.53 -5.95
N ILE A 11 -9.40 -3.79 -5.79
CA ILE A 11 -8.81 -4.68 -4.80
C ILE A 11 -7.59 -5.38 -5.39
N PHE A 12 -6.51 -5.42 -4.61
CA PHE A 12 -5.29 -6.14 -4.99
C PHE A 12 -5.02 -7.32 -4.06
N VAL A 13 -4.67 -8.46 -4.65
CA VAL A 13 -4.18 -9.64 -3.93
C VAL A 13 -2.89 -10.10 -4.57
N GLY A 14 -1.84 -10.33 -3.76
CA GLY A 14 -0.54 -10.77 -4.27
C GLY A 14 0.08 -9.80 -5.30
N ARG A 15 -0.22 -8.50 -5.19
CA ARG A 15 0.17 -7.43 -6.13
C ARG A 15 -0.47 -7.52 -7.52
N ARG A 16 -1.62 -8.18 -7.64
CA ARG A 16 -2.41 -8.25 -8.88
C ARG A 16 -3.81 -7.71 -8.60
N SER A 17 -4.34 -6.94 -9.55
CA SER A 17 -5.75 -6.55 -9.52
C SER A 17 -6.60 -7.83 -9.52
N THR A 18 -7.62 -7.89 -8.66
CA THR A 18 -8.58 -8.99 -8.68
C THR A 18 -9.67 -8.79 -9.74
N GLY A 19 -9.76 -7.59 -10.31
CA GLY A 19 -10.89 -7.16 -11.15
C GLY A 19 -12.15 -6.81 -10.35
N GLU A 20 -12.12 -6.97 -9.03
CA GLU A 20 -13.21 -6.57 -8.13
C GLU A 20 -12.94 -5.17 -7.55
N LEU A 21 -14.02 -4.45 -7.30
CA LEU A 21 -14.00 -3.17 -6.62
C LEU A 21 -14.50 -3.33 -5.19
N TRP A 22 -13.82 -2.67 -4.25
CA TRP A 22 -14.20 -2.66 -2.86
C TRP A 22 -15.53 -1.92 -2.66
N THR A 23 -16.39 -2.52 -1.84
CA THR A 23 -17.63 -1.93 -1.33
C THR A 23 -17.77 -2.22 0.16
N GLN A 24 -18.64 -1.47 0.82
CA GLN A 24 -18.94 -1.67 2.24
C GLN A 24 -19.51 -3.07 2.50
N GLU A 25 -20.40 -3.57 1.63
CA GLU A 25 -21.00 -4.90 1.75
C GLU A 25 -19.94 -6.01 1.64
N LEU A 26 -18.96 -5.82 0.76
CA LEU A 26 -17.87 -6.78 0.60
C LEU A 26 -16.94 -6.78 1.83
N HIS A 27 -16.71 -5.61 2.42
CA HIS A 27 -15.95 -5.49 3.66
C HIS A 27 -16.63 -6.22 4.81
N GLU A 28 -17.93 -5.98 5.01
CA GLU A 28 -18.72 -6.62 6.06
C GLU A 28 -18.80 -8.14 5.88
N LYS A 29 -18.83 -8.61 4.64
CA LYS A 29 -18.79 -10.04 4.32
C LYS A 29 -17.45 -10.71 4.65
N TYR A 30 -16.35 -9.97 4.61
CA TYR A 30 -14.99 -10.48 4.84
C TYR A 30 -14.23 -9.57 5.82
N PRO A 31 -14.63 -9.51 7.09
CA PRO A 31 -14.11 -8.55 8.06
C PRO A 31 -12.62 -8.73 8.37
N ASP A 32 -12.12 -9.96 8.28
CA ASP A 32 -10.71 -10.29 8.58
C ASP A 32 -9.79 -10.22 7.35
N ARG A 33 -10.32 -9.84 6.18
CA ARG A 33 -9.52 -9.73 4.95
C ARG A 33 -8.64 -8.49 5.00
N ASP A 34 -7.34 -8.66 4.73
CA ASP A 34 -6.46 -7.52 4.52
C ASP A 34 -6.75 -6.87 3.17
N TRP A 35 -7.21 -5.63 3.21
CA TRP A 35 -7.66 -4.87 2.04
C TRP A 35 -6.54 -3.96 1.54
N ILE A 36 -6.07 -4.24 0.32
CA ILE A 36 -5.12 -3.38 -0.40
C ILE A 36 -5.87 -2.76 -1.57
N LEU A 37 -6.05 -1.43 -1.53
CA LEU A 37 -6.83 -0.67 -2.49
C LEU A 37 -5.99 0.37 -3.25
N GLY A 38 -6.54 0.88 -4.34
CA GLY A 38 -6.00 2.02 -5.09
C GLY A 38 -4.73 1.68 -5.85
N ARG A 39 -3.59 1.83 -5.20
CA ARG A 39 -2.26 1.61 -5.79
C ARG A 39 -1.35 0.91 -4.78
N ILE A 40 -0.35 0.21 -5.31
CA ILE A 40 0.74 -0.32 -4.49
C ILE A 40 2.03 0.36 -4.91
N LEU A 41 2.61 1.15 -4.00
CA LEU A 41 3.93 1.74 -4.14
C LEU A 41 4.91 0.94 -3.29
N TRP A 42 5.72 0.12 -3.95
CA TRP A 42 6.62 -0.80 -3.27
C TRP A 42 7.94 -0.13 -2.89
N LEU A 43 8.26 -0.17 -1.60
CA LEU A 43 9.53 0.33 -1.08
C LEU A 43 10.65 -0.70 -1.26
N CYS A 44 11.73 -0.27 -1.90
CA CYS A 44 12.90 -1.13 -2.15
C CYS A 44 13.94 -1.12 -1.02
N GLY A 45 13.90 -0.11 -0.15
CA GLY A 45 15.02 0.23 0.74
C GLY A 45 16.20 0.85 -0.01
N ASN A 46 16.92 1.74 0.65
CA ASN A 46 18.06 2.46 0.07
C ASN A 46 19.40 2.15 0.77
N GLU A 47 19.37 1.59 1.98
CA GLU A 47 20.56 1.30 2.79
C GLU A 47 20.93 -0.18 2.68
N ARG A 48 22.02 -0.43 1.94
CA ARG A 48 22.55 -1.79 1.76
C ARG A 48 22.97 -2.39 3.10
N GLY A 49 22.59 -3.64 3.34
CA GLY A 49 22.87 -4.35 4.58
C GLY A 49 21.90 -4.04 5.73
N VAL A 50 21.01 -3.05 5.56
CA VAL A 50 20.00 -2.65 6.56
C VAL A 50 18.58 -2.91 6.02
N ASN A 51 17.98 -1.92 5.34
CA ASN A 51 16.65 -2.01 4.74
C ASN A 51 16.67 -2.44 3.27
N ARG A 52 17.86 -2.72 2.73
CA ARG A 52 18.07 -3.40 1.44
C ARG A 52 19.10 -4.53 1.58
N GLY A 53 18.66 -5.77 1.47
CA GLY A 53 19.47 -6.98 1.63
C GLY A 53 19.82 -7.36 3.07
N GLY A 54 19.39 -6.57 4.06
CA GLY A 54 19.64 -6.82 5.49
C GLY A 54 18.49 -7.52 6.22
N ARG A 55 18.51 -7.48 7.56
CA ARG A 55 17.49 -8.11 8.42
C ARG A 55 16.13 -7.41 8.38
N VAL A 56 16.09 -6.14 7.98
CA VAL A 56 14.88 -5.32 7.91
C VAL A 56 14.58 -4.89 6.47
N ASP A 57 14.95 -5.72 5.49
CA ASP A 57 14.76 -5.47 4.06
C ASP A 57 13.30 -5.12 3.70
N SER A 58 13.05 -3.89 3.27
CA SER A 58 11.71 -3.40 2.94
C SER A 58 11.08 -4.15 1.77
N GLN A 59 11.88 -4.49 0.76
CA GLN A 59 11.39 -5.14 -0.45
C GLN A 59 10.97 -6.59 -0.14
N ARG A 60 11.87 -7.36 0.48
CA ARG A 60 11.64 -8.78 0.84
C ARG A 60 10.50 -8.94 1.85
N ARG A 61 10.29 -7.94 2.70
CA ARG A 61 9.19 -7.90 3.67
C ARG A 61 7.89 -7.35 3.08
N TYR A 62 7.84 -7.04 1.78
CA TYR A 62 6.64 -6.57 1.10
C TYR A 62 6.05 -5.28 1.66
N ILE A 63 6.92 -4.32 2.04
CA ILE A 63 6.48 -3.04 2.59
C ILE A 63 6.03 -2.10 1.47
N TYR A 64 4.79 -1.63 1.57
CA TYR A 64 4.16 -0.77 0.56
C TYR A 64 3.60 0.51 1.18
N LEU A 65 3.45 1.56 0.36
CA LEU A 65 2.37 2.52 0.54
C LEU A 65 1.18 2.00 -0.28
N HIS A 66 0.01 1.91 0.35
CA HIS A 66 -1.21 1.46 -0.32
C HIS A 66 -2.47 2.08 0.26
N GLY A 67 -3.56 2.00 -0.50
CA GLY A 67 -4.89 2.42 -0.04
C GLY A 67 -5.48 1.39 0.91
N ALA A 68 -6.22 1.87 1.90
CA ALA A 68 -7.02 1.05 2.82
C ALA A 68 -8.51 1.46 2.73
N PRO A 69 -9.44 0.58 3.12
CA PRO A 69 -10.86 0.91 3.21
C PRO A 69 -11.12 2.19 4.03
N PRO A 70 -12.17 2.97 3.72
CA PRO A 70 -12.50 4.20 4.43
C PRO A 70 -12.81 3.97 5.92
N VAL A 71 -13.29 2.77 6.28
CA VAL A 71 -13.59 2.35 7.66
C VAL A 71 -12.33 2.10 8.51
N GLU A 72 -11.17 1.91 7.88
CA GLU A 72 -9.92 1.74 8.61
C GLU A 72 -9.42 3.10 9.16
N PRO A 73 -8.88 3.13 10.38
CA PRO A 73 -8.34 4.36 10.97
C PRO A 73 -7.08 4.82 10.22
N MET A 74 -6.87 6.13 10.17
CA MET A 74 -5.64 6.76 9.67
C MET A 74 -4.82 7.33 10.82
N GLY A 75 -3.50 7.33 10.68
CA GLY A 75 -2.59 7.81 11.72
C GLY A 75 -2.42 6.86 12.91
N VAL A 76 -3.01 5.66 12.86
CA VAL A 76 -2.87 4.63 13.91
C VAL A 76 -1.98 3.49 13.40
N PRO A 77 -0.94 3.06 14.15
CA PRO A 77 -0.12 1.91 13.79
C PRO A 77 -0.92 0.59 13.84
N MET A 78 -1.52 0.20 12.71
CA MET A 78 -2.34 -1.04 12.59
C MET A 78 -1.92 -1.92 11.42
N SER A 79 -0.72 -1.72 10.86
CA SER A 79 -0.22 -2.53 9.75
C SER A 79 0.88 -3.50 10.20
N HIS A 80 1.13 -4.52 9.38
CA HIS A 80 2.29 -5.41 9.53
C HIS A 80 3.60 -4.80 9.00
N GLY A 81 3.64 -3.47 8.86
CA GLY A 81 4.79 -2.69 8.39
C GLY A 81 4.49 -1.81 7.17
N CYS A 82 3.41 -2.05 6.43
CA CYS A 82 2.99 -1.18 5.33
C CYS A 82 2.51 0.20 5.83
N ILE A 83 2.53 1.20 4.96
CA ILE A 83 1.93 2.50 5.21
C ILE A 83 0.57 2.55 4.53
N ARG A 84 -0.49 2.71 5.32
CA ARG A 84 -1.87 2.85 4.83
C ARG A 84 -2.17 4.32 4.55
N LEU A 85 -2.80 4.57 3.41
CA LEU A 85 -3.32 5.87 2.99
C LEU A 85 -4.81 5.72 2.63
N ARG A 86 -5.50 6.85 2.40
CA ARG A 86 -6.77 6.80 1.69
C ARG A 86 -6.53 6.39 0.23
N PRO A 87 -7.46 5.67 -0.41
CA PRO A 87 -7.31 5.25 -1.80
C PRO A 87 -7.10 6.43 -2.76
N THR A 88 -7.79 7.55 -2.53
CA THR A 88 -7.60 8.82 -3.25
C THR A 88 -6.16 9.29 -3.18
N ASP A 89 -5.62 9.42 -1.96
CA ASP A 89 -4.29 9.97 -1.70
C ASP A 89 -3.19 9.13 -2.34
N VAL A 90 -3.28 7.79 -2.24
CA VAL A 90 -2.28 6.93 -2.86
C VAL A 90 -2.37 6.93 -4.40
N CYS A 91 -3.56 7.15 -4.96
CA CYS A 91 -3.73 7.30 -6.40
C CYS A 91 -3.09 8.61 -6.89
N GLU A 92 -3.40 9.72 -6.24
CA GLU A 92 -2.80 11.03 -6.55
C GLU A 92 -1.28 11.01 -6.40
N LEU A 93 -0.77 10.38 -5.34
CA LEU A 93 0.66 10.20 -5.11
C LEU A 93 1.28 9.35 -6.21
N ALA A 94 0.63 8.25 -6.58
CA ALA A 94 1.10 7.38 -7.64
C ALA A 94 1.20 8.11 -8.98
N ASP A 95 0.25 8.98 -9.30
CA ASP A 95 0.24 9.71 -10.56
C ASP A 95 1.43 10.66 -10.71
N GLN A 96 1.91 11.22 -9.60
CA GLN A 96 3.04 12.16 -9.54
C GLN A 96 4.42 11.49 -9.41
N MET A 97 4.47 10.22 -8.99
CA MET A 97 5.73 9.54 -8.71
C MET A 97 6.21 8.65 -9.85
N THR A 98 7.49 8.32 -9.91
CA THR A 98 8.01 7.27 -10.80
C THR A 98 8.82 6.26 -10.00
N PRO A 99 9.02 5.03 -10.48
CA PRO A 99 9.93 4.10 -9.82
C PRO A 99 11.32 4.74 -9.62
N GLY A 100 11.79 4.76 -8.38
CA GLY A 100 13.03 5.44 -8.00
C GLY A 100 12.83 6.78 -7.29
N THR A 101 11.59 7.31 -7.22
CA THR A 101 11.28 8.44 -6.34
C THR A 101 11.68 8.12 -4.89
N LEU A 102 12.45 9.01 -4.28
CA LEU A 102 12.91 8.85 -2.89
C LEU A 102 11.75 9.06 -1.93
N VAL A 103 11.69 8.21 -0.90
CA VAL A 103 10.72 8.31 0.20
C VAL A 103 11.51 8.40 1.49
N SER A 104 11.23 9.44 2.27
CA SER A 104 11.75 9.59 3.63
C SER A 104 10.64 9.26 4.61
N ILE A 105 10.91 8.39 5.59
CA ILE A 105 9.99 8.04 6.67
C ILE A 105 10.68 8.42 7.97
N SER A 106 10.02 9.24 8.77
CA SER A 106 10.53 9.73 10.05
C SER A 106 9.42 9.67 11.09
N GLU A 107 9.81 9.50 12.36
CA GLU A 107 8.93 9.70 13.50
C GLU A 107 8.85 11.20 13.85
N SER A 108 7.79 11.59 14.58
CA SER A 108 7.55 12.95 15.06
C SER A 108 7.27 12.93 16.55
#